data_AF-A0A537YVZ7-F1
#
_entry.id   AF-A0A537YVZ7-F1
#
_cell.length_a   1.000
_cell.length_b   1.000
_cell.length_c   1.000
_cell.angle_alpha   90.00
_cell.angle_beta   90.00
_cell.angle_gamma   90.00
#
_symmetry.space_group_name_H-M   'P 1'
#
loop_
_entity.id
_entity.type
_entity.pdbx_description
1 polymer ?
#
loop_
_entity_poly.entity_id
_entity_poly.type
_entity_poly.pdbx_seq_one_letter_code
_entity_poly.pdbx_strand_id
1 'polypeptide(L)'
;MRPVLIIAMVLAAALGLAACGFGEEMISVSDKDPNHEGAVLFATHCSGCHTLSAAGTQGSGNRGERTQGPNLNQRVESYDDALYAIQNGGFSGAIMPQNIVVGEEAKAVAKFVAKYAGSEAEESPRPGQENP
;
A
#
# COMPACT_ATOMS: atom_id res chain seq x y z
N MET A 1 -1.18 -24.66 48.13
CA MET A 1 -2.21 -24.60 47.07
C MET A 1 -2.50 -23.19 46.57
N ARG A 2 -2.52 -22.16 47.44
CA ARG A 2 -2.74 -20.75 47.05
C ARG A 2 -1.62 -20.07 46.22
N PRO A 3 -0.30 -20.35 46.41
CA PRO A 3 0.73 -19.64 45.65
C PRO A 3 0.98 -20.24 44.25
N VAL A 4 0.66 -21.51 44.05
CA VAL A 4 0.84 -22.21 42.75
C VAL A 4 -0.18 -21.73 41.71
N LEU A 5 -1.40 -21.39 42.15
CA LEU A 5 -2.44 -20.82 41.28
C LEU A 5 -2.10 -19.39 40.82
N ILE A 6 -1.39 -18.61 41.64
CA ILE A 6 -0.99 -17.24 41.29
C ILE A 6 0.13 -17.25 40.26
N ILE A 7 1.09 -18.18 40.36
CA ILE A 7 2.20 -18.29 39.39
C ILE A 7 1.70 -18.76 38.01
N ALA A 8 0.70 -19.66 37.97
CA ALA A 8 0.11 -20.11 36.71
C ALA A 8 -0.69 -19.01 35.97
N MET A 9 -1.32 -18.09 36.70
CA MET A 9 -2.04 -16.95 36.09
C MET A 9 -1.11 -15.90 35.47
N VAL A 10 0.09 -15.69 36.02
CA VAL A 10 1.03 -14.69 35.50
C VAL A 10 1.70 -15.16 34.20
N LEU A 11 1.95 -16.47 34.05
CA LEU A 11 2.52 -17.04 32.82
C LEU A 11 1.53 -17.05 31.64
N ALA A 12 0.23 -17.17 31.89
CA ALA A 12 -0.80 -17.12 30.84
C ALA A 12 -0.99 -15.70 30.25
N ALA A 13 -0.65 -14.64 31.00
CA ALA A 13 -0.78 -13.26 30.53
C ALA A 13 0.39 -12.82 29.61
N ALA A 14 1.53 -13.51 29.62
CA ALA A 14 2.69 -13.16 28.81
C ALA A 14 2.66 -13.70 27.37
N LEU A 15 1.81 -14.70 27.07
CA LEU A 15 1.69 -15.27 25.72
C LEU A 15 0.71 -14.51 24.81
N GLY A 16 0.01 -13.49 25.31
CA GLY A 16 -0.93 -12.68 24.52
C GLY A 16 -0.28 -11.58 23.68
N LEU A 17 1.04 -11.35 23.80
CA LEU A 17 1.75 -10.21 23.21
C LEU A 17 2.64 -10.58 22.01
N ALA A 18 2.51 -11.80 21.48
CA ALA A 18 3.31 -12.29 20.34
C ALA A 18 2.50 -12.46 19.04
N ALA A 19 1.38 -11.73 18.89
CA ALA A 19 0.98 -11.34 17.54
C ALA A 19 1.89 -10.16 17.19
N CYS A 20 2.95 -10.40 16.43
CA CYS A 20 3.75 -9.34 15.82
C CYS A 20 2.89 -8.58 14.80
N GLY A 21 1.93 -7.79 15.27
CA GLY A 21 1.29 -6.72 14.52
C GLY A 21 2.29 -5.58 14.43
N PHE A 22 3.26 -5.71 13.54
CA PHE A 22 4.05 -4.58 13.06
C PHE A 22 3.03 -3.57 12.49
N GLY A 23 2.81 -2.47 13.21
CA GLY A 23 1.96 -1.32 12.88
C GLY A 23 0.91 -1.58 11.80
N GLU A 24 -0.30 -1.94 12.19
CA GLU A 24 -1.45 -1.94 11.28
C GLU A 24 -1.76 -0.48 10.88
N GLU A 25 -1.01 0.08 9.94
CA GLU A 25 -1.60 1.07 9.04
C GLU A 25 -2.68 0.32 8.26
N MET A 26 -3.90 0.39 8.79
CA MET A 26 -5.02 -0.39 8.31
C MET A 26 -5.37 0.05 6.89
N ILE A 27 -5.64 -0.91 6.00
CA ILE A 27 -6.26 -0.63 4.70
C ILE A 27 -7.55 0.15 4.98
N SER A 28 -7.66 1.38 4.46
CA SER A 28 -8.81 2.25 4.75
C SER A 28 -9.99 2.00 3.81
N VAL A 29 -9.78 1.20 2.76
CA VAL A 29 -10.83 0.74 1.86
C VAL A 29 -11.68 -0.33 2.54
N SER A 30 -12.99 -0.11 2.65
CA SER A 30 -13.92 -1.06 3.27
C SER A 30 -13.95 -2.40 2.52
N ASP A 31 -14.06 -3.52 3.23
CA ASP A 31 -14.22 -4.88 2.68
C ASP A 31 -15.39 -5.05 1.70
N LYS A 32 -16.36 -4.12 1.72
CA LYS A 32 -17.51 -4.12 0.80
C LYS A 32 -17.26 -3.32 -0.48
N ASP A 33 -16.17 -2.56 -0.54
CA ASP A 33 -15.79 -1.79 -1.73
C ASP A 33 -15.18 -2.73 -2.78
N PRO A 34 -15.57 -2.62 -4.06
CA PRO A 34 -15.01 -3.46 -5.13
C PRO A 34 -13.48 -3.30 -5.32
N ASN A 35 -12.86 -2.26 -4.75
CA ASN A 35 -11.41 -2.04 -4.82
C ASN A 35 -10.65 -2.59 -3.61
N HIS A 36 -11.33 -3.17 -2.62
CA HIS A 36 -10.68 -3.67 -1.40
C HIS A 36 -9.63 -4.75 -1.71
N GLU A 37 -9.96 -5.70 -2.59
CA GLU A 37 -9.01 -6.73 -3.03
C GLU A 37 -7.74 -6.10 -3.63
N GLY A 38 -7.89 -5.08 -4.47
CA GLY A 38 -6.75 -4.34 -5.03
C GLY A 38 -5.92 -3.63 -3.96
N ALA A 39 -6.54 -3.12 -2.90
CA ALA A 39 -5.86 -2.52 -1.77
C ALA A 39 -5.05 -3.55 -0.96
N VAL A 40 -5.61 -4.74 -0.73
CA VAL A 40 -4.94 -5.86 -0.04
C VAL A 40 -3.74 -6.36 -0.84
N LEU A 41 -3.92 -6.57 -2.14
CA LEU A 41 -2.83 -6.97 -3.04
C LEU A 41 -1.73 -5.90 -3.07
N PHE A 42 -2.10 -4.61 -3.12
CA PHE A 42 -1.14 -3.53 -3.07
C PHE A 42 -0.35 -3.52 -1.75
N ALA A 43 -1.03 -3.65 -0.61
CA ALA A 43 -0.38 -3.70 0.70
C ALA A 43 0.56 -4.90 0.82
N THR A 44 0.20 -6.03 0.22
CA THR A 44 0.99 -7.27 0.28
C THR A 44 2.23 -7.21 -0.61
N HIS A 45 2.10 -6.64 -1.81
CA HIS A 45 3.12 -6.79 -2.87
C HIS A 45 3.89 -5.50 -3.19
N CYS A 46 3.31 -4.33 -2.90
CA CYS A 46 3.85 -3.03 -3.33
C CYS A 46 4.31 -2.14 -2.16
N SER A 47 3.89 -2.47 -0.93
CA SER A 47 4.07 -1.63 0.28
C SER A 47 5.53 -1.33 0.63
N GLY A 48 6.46 -2.24 0.33
CA GLY A 48 7.87 -2.04 0.62
C GLY A 48 8.52 -0.92 -0.20
N CYS A 49 7.93 -0.54 -1.33
CA CYS A 49 8.47 0.50 -2.20
C CYS A 49 7.57 1.73 -2.28
N HIS A 50 6.24 1.55 -2.31
CA HIS A 50 5.32 2.65 -2.57
C HIS A 50 4.60 3.13 -1.31
N THR A 51 4.42 4.46 -1.23
CA THR A 51 3.49 5.09 -0.30
C THR A 51 2.12 5.24 -0.97
N LEU A 52 1.07 4.74 -0.34
CA LEU A 52 -0.33 4.94 -0.70
C LEU A 52 -1.20 4.74 0.54
N SER A 53 -1.77 5.83 1.06
CA SER A 53 -2.49 5.84 2.34
C SER A 53 -3.73 4.95 2.32
N ALA A 54 -4.40 4.82 1.18
CA ALA A 54 -5.58 3.98 1.05
C ALA A 54 -5.30 2.48 1.32
N ALA A 55 -4.07 2.04 1.06
CA ALA A 55 -3.61 0.68 1.37
C ALA A 55 -2.78 0.61 2.65
N GLY A 56 -2.67 1.70 3.42
CA GLY A 56 -1.85 1.73 4.63
C GLY A 56 -0.35 1.54 4.36
N THR A 57 0.16 2.05 3.25
CA THR A 57 1.56 1.81 2.83
C THR A 57 2.40 3.08 2.86
N GLN A 58 3.66 2.95 3.27
CA GLN A 58 4.60 4.08 3.40
C GLN A 58 5.88 3.94 2.57
N GLY A 59 6.06 2.85 1.81
CA GLY A 59 7.30 2.56 1.10
C GLY A 59 8.45 2.27 2.08
N SER A 60 9.69 2.60 1.69
CA SER A 60 10.87 2.41 2.57
C SER A 60 10.96 3.42 3.71
N GLY A 61 10.11 4.46 3.72
CA GLY A 61 10.22 5.59 4.66
C GLY A 61 11.42 6.53 4.41
N ASN A 62 12.39 6.14 3.57
CA ASN A 62 13.55 6.95 3.23
C ASN A 62 13.47 7.43 1.77
N ARG A 63 13.16 8.72 1.57
CA ARG A 63 13.03 9.29 0.22
C ARG A 63 14.37 9.48 -0.52
N GLY A 64 15.50 9.26 0.15
CA GLY A 64 16.82 9.21 -0.47
C GLY A 64 17.24 7.81 -0.95
N GLU A 65 16.46 6.77 -0.64
CA GLU A 65 16.78 5.40 -1.05
C GLU A 65 16.56 5.23 -2.56
N ARG A 66 17.52 4.61 -3.24
CA ARG A 66 17.47 4.45 -4.71
C ARG A 66 16.31 3.55 -5.12
N THR A 67 15.98 2.56 -4.30
CA THR A 67 14.91 1.60 -4.54
C THR A 67 13.55 2.06 -4.01
N GLN A 68 13.39 3.34 -3.68
CA GLN A 68 12.11 3.89 -3.26
C GLN A 68 11.16 4.03 -4.46
N GLY A 69 9.96 3.48 -4.31
CA GLY A 69 8.87 3.71 -5.25
C GLY A 69 8.26 5.10 -5.06
N PRO A 70 7.73 5.72 -6.12
CA PRO A 70 7.09 7.03 -6.00
C PRO A 70 5.89 7.00 -5.04
N ASN A 71 5.67 8.13 -4.36
CA ASN A 71 4.52 8.34 -3.47
C ASN A 71 3.25 8.51 -4.31
N LEU A 72 2.34 7.54 -4.24
CA LEU A 72 1.09 7.54 -4.99
C LEU A 72 0.05 8.50 -4.41
N ASN A 73 0.17 8.96 -3.17
CA ASN A 73 -0.75 9.99 -2.67
C ASN A 73 -0.58 11.31 -3.44
N GLN A 74 0.63 11.62 -3.90
CA GLN A 74 0.99 12.93 -4.45
C GLN A 74 0.96 12.97 -5.98
N ARG A 75 0.51 11.89 -6.63
CA ARG A 75 0.46 11.80 -8.08
C ARG A 75 -0.74 10.98 -8.51
N VAL A 76 -1.51 11.52 -9.45
CA VAL A 76 -2.60 10.77 -10.08
C VAL A 76 -1.99 9.76 -11.04
N GLU A 77 -2.54 8.55 -11.06
CA GLU A 77 -2.18 7.50 -11.99
C GLU A 77 -3.44 7.00 -12.69
N SER A 78 -3.34 6.72 -13.99
CA SER A 78 -4.45 6.08 -14.70
C SER A 78 -4.41 4.56 -14.52
N TYR A 79 -5.53 3.89 -14.81
CA TYR A 79 -5.59 2.43 -14.80
C TYR A 79 -4.58 1.81 -15.78
N ASP A 80 -4.49 2.35 -17.00
CA ASP A 80 -3.60 1.81 -18.04
C ASP A 80 -2.13 2.03 -17.68
N ASP A 81 -1.80 3.20 -17.12
CA ASP A 81 -0.44 3.51 -16.64
C ASP A 81 -0.01 2.60 -15.49
N ALA A 82 -0.91 2.40 -14.51
CA ALA A 82 -0.65 1.51 -13.39
C ALA A 82 -0.49 0.05 -13.86
N LEU A 83 -1.36 -0.42 -14.76
CA LEU A 83 -1.29 -1.77 -15.30
C LEU A 83 0.00 -1.97 -16.12
N TYR A 84 0.37 -1.00 -16.95
CA TYR A 84 1.61 -1.02 -17.71
C TYR A 84 2.82 -1.10 -16.77
N ALA A 85 2.86 -0.28 -15.73
CA ALA A 85 3.94 -0.28 -14.75
C ALA A 85 4.07 -1.64 -14.04
N ILE A 86 2.95 -2.25 -13.61
CA ILE A 86 2.95 -3.57 -12.97
C ILE A 86 3.52 -4.64 -13.90
N GLN A 87 3.16 -4.61 -15.18
CA GLN A 87 3.57 -5.62 -16.15
C GLN A 87 5.03 -5.47 -16.60
N ASN A 88 5.56 -4.25 -16.62
CA ASN A 88 6.86 -3.94 -17.24
C ASN A 88 7.95 -3.50 -16.25
N GLY A 89 7.64 -3.42 -14.96
CA GLY A 89 8.61 -2.99 -13.95
C GLY A 89 8.74 -1.46 -13.87
N GLY A 90 7.62 -0.77 -13.93
CA GLY A 90 7.54 0.69 -14.05
C GLY A 90 7.87 1.17 -15.46
N PHE A 91 7.84 2.50 -15.66
CA PHE A 91 8.10 3.11 -16.98
C PHE A 91 9.55 3.01 -17.44
N SER A 92 10.49 2.72 -16.52
CA SER A 92 11.90 2.52 -16.85
C SER A 92 12.34 1.06 -16.88
N GLY A 93 11.58 0.14 -16.26
CA GLY A 93 11.98 -1.25 -16.07
C GLY A 93 13.17 -1.46 -15.12
N ALA A 94 13.69 -0.41 -14.48
CA ALA A 94 15.01 -0.44 -13.84
C ALA A 94 15.01 -0.80 -12.34
N ILE A 95 13.92 -0.51 -11.63
CA ILE A 95 13.83 -0.63 -10.17
C ILE A 95 12.62 -1.46 -9.75
N MET A 96 11.43 -1.08 -10.22
CA MET A 96 10.21 -1.80 -9.92
C MET A 96 10.28 -3.16 -10.62
N PRO A 97 10.08 -4.28 -9.91
CA PRO A 97 10.02 -5.59 -10.55
C PRO A 97 8.82 -5.70 -11.49
N GLN A 98 8.99 -6.42 -12.60
CA GLN A 98 7.91 -6.74 -13.52
C GLN A 98 7.06 -7.92 -13.02
N ASN A 99 5.77 -7.93 -13.37
CA ASN A 99 4.85 -9.04 -13.13
C ASN A 99 4.77 -9.49 -11.66
N ILE A 100 4.84 -8.55 -10.72
CA ILE A 100 4.71 -8.83 -9.27
C ILE A 100 3.37 -9.49 -8.96
N VAL A 101 2.32 -9.04 -9.66
CA VAL A 101 1.01 -9.68 -9.76
C VAL A 101 0.63 -9.76 -11.24
N VAL A 102 -0.28 -10.68 -11.60
CA VAL A 102 -0.64 -10.93 -13.01
C VAL A 102 -2.15 -11.13 -13.17
N GLY A 103 -2.63 -11.12 -14.42
CA GLY A 103 -4.03 -11.42 -14.71
C GLY A 103 -5.01 -10.49 -14.00
N GLU A 104 -6.02 -11.05 -13.35
CA GLU A 104 -7.04 -10.25 -12.64
C GLU A 104 -6.49 -9.52 -11.42
N GLU A 105 -5.48 -10.07 -10.73
CA GLU A 105 -4.84 -9.39 -9.60
C GLU A 105 -4.17 -8.09 -10.05
N ALA A 106 -3.43 -8.12 -11.17
CA ALA A 106 -2.83 -6.92 -11.75
C ALA A 106 -3.88 -5.86 -12.11
N LYS A 107 -5.02 -6.29 -12.66
CA LYS A 107 -6.14 -5.38 -12.97
C LYS A 107 -6.79 -4.83 -11.70
N ALA A 108 -6.93 -5.63 -10.66
CA ALA A 108 -7.48 -5.20 -9.38
C ALA A 108 -6.57 -4.14 -8.72
N VAL A 109 -5.26 -4.37 -8.69
CA VAL A 109 -4.28 -3.39 -8.20
C VAL A 109 -4.32 -2.12 -9.06
N ALA A 110 -4.34 -2.23 -10.38
CA ALA A 110 -4.40 -1.07 -11.26
C ALA A 110 -5.68 -0.23 -11.06
N LYS A 111 -6.85 -0.87 -10.88
CA LYS A 111 -8.12 -0.19 -10.57
C LYS A 111 -8.05 0.53 -9.23
N PHE A 112 -7.53 -0.14 -8.20
CA PHE A 112 -7.33 0.45 -6.89
C PHE A 112 -6.40 1.66 -6.96
N VAL A 113 -5.22 1.53 -7.59
CA VAL A 113 -4.27 2.64 -7.75
C VAL A 113 -4.93 3.81 -8.49
N ALA A 114 -5.62 3.55 -9.61
CA ALA A 114 -6.28 4.62 -10.37
C ALA A 114 -7.38 5.34 -9.59
N LYS A 115 -8.04 4.64 -8.65
CA LYS A 115 -9.11 5.21 -7.83
C LYS A 115 -8.59 6.06 -6.66
N TYR A 116 -7.46 5.66 -6.07
CA TYR A 116 -6.98 6.22 -4.79
C TYR A 116 -5.68 7.02 -4.88
N ALA A 117 -4.95 6.93 -5.99
CA ALA A 117 -3.76 7.75 -6.21
C ALA A 117 -4.12 9.24 -6.39
N GLY A 118 -3.22 10.12 -5.98
CA GLY A 118 -3.38 11.56 -6.12
C GLY A 118 -4.28 12.22 -5.08
N SER A 119 -4.60 11.55 -3.97
CA SER A 119 -5.42 12.14 -2.88
C SER A 119 -4.82 13.42 -2.28
N GLU A 120 -3.51 13.62 -2.44
CA GLU A 120 -2.73 14.79 -2.01
C GLU A 120 -2.07 15.49 -3.21
N ALA A 121 -2.43 15.14 -4.45
CA ALA A 121 -1.91 15.84 -5.61
C ALA A 121 -2.48 17.27 -5.61
N GLU A 122 -1.61 18.27 -5.55
CA GLU A 122 -2.03 19.65 -5.75
C GLU A 122 -2.66 19.77 -7.14
N GLU A 123 -3.81 20.42 -7.22
CA GLU A 123 -4.43 20.79 -8.50
C GLU A 123 -3.61 21.95 -9.10
N SER A 124 -2.41 21.64 -9.57
CA SER A 124 -1.63 22.59 -10.36
C SER A 124 -2.35 22.75 -11.70
N PRO A 125 -2.79 23.97 -12.08
CA PRO A 125 -3.31 24.20 -13.41
C PRO A 125 -2.26 23.73 -14.41
N ARG A 126 -2.68 22.94 -15.40
CA ARG A 126 -1.80 22.68 -16.54
C ARG A 126 -1.38 24.04 -17.11
N PRO A 127 -0.11 24.26 -17.48
CA PRO A 127 0.29 25.51 -18.12
C PRO A 127 -0.67 25.85 -19.26
N GLY A 128 -1.45 26.94 -19.10
CA GLY A 128 -2.47 27.37 -20.06
C GLY A 128 -3.94 27.07 -19.70
N GLN A 129 -4.25 26.52 -18.52
CA GLN A 129 -5.63 26.49 -18.00
C GLN A 129 -5.81 27.58 -16.95
N GLU A 130 -6.70 28.53 -17.20
CA GLU A 130 -7.21 29.45 -16.17
C GLU A 130 -8.23 28.71 -15.31
N ASN A 131 -8.12 28.85 -13.99
CA ASN A 131 -9.12 28.34 -13.05
C ASN A 131 -10.45 29.11 -13.21
N PRO A 132 -11.61 28.45 -13.04
CA PRO A 132 -12.90 29.12 -13.05
C PRO A 132 -13.08 30.12 -11.90
#